data_AF-A0A7G2M2H6-F1
#
_entry.id   AF-A0A7G2M2H6-F1
#
_cell.length_a   1.000
_cell.length_b   1.000
_cell.length_c   1.000
_cell.angle_alpha   90.00
_cell.angle_beta   90.00
_cell.angle_gamma   90.00
#
_symmetry.space_group_name_H-M   'P 1'
#
loop_
_entity.id
_entity.type
_entity.pdbx_description
1 polymer ?
#
loop_
_entity_poly.entity_id
_entity_poly.type
_entity_poly.pdbx_seq_one_letter_code
_entity_poly.pdbx_strand_id
1 'polypeptide(L)'
;FLFVLFGSLLDRAGAGNYFIQVAFSLMGHMRGGPAKAAVVASAMTGLISGSSIANVVTTGTFTIPLMKKVGFNSEKAGAVEVASSVNGQIMPPVMGAAAFLMVEYVGIPYFDVVKHAFLPAVISYIALVYIVHLEAMKAGMQGLPRAYTPKPLVQQLIGIAFAIIAICALSFAVYYLMGWIRPAFPETAGYIIFVFLTAVYVGLLYVASKEEPLKLDDPNAEVTSLPMPGPTARSGLHFILPVVVLVWALMVDRLSPGLSAFWAA
;
A
#
# COMPACT_ATOMS: atom_id res chain seq x y z
N PHE A 1 -14.54 -14.79 1.41
CA PHE A 1 -15.28 -13.89 2.33
C PHE A 1 -14.37 -13.21 3.36
N LEU A 2 -13.70 -13.94 4.27
CA LEU A 2 -12.84 -13.35 5.32
C LEU A 2 -11.77 -12.38 4.78
N PHE A 3 -11.21 -12.69 3.62
CA PHE A 3 -10.22 -11.84 2.96
C PHE A 3 -10.76 -10.46 2.52
N VAL A 4 -11.95 -10.45 1.91
CA VAL A 4 -12.64 -9.20 1.51
C VAL A 4 -13.10 -8.43 2.74
N LEU A 5 -13.49 -9.14 3.81
CA LEU A 5 -13.81 -8.54 5.09
C LEU A 5 -12.59 -7.84 5.71
N PHE A 6 -11.41 -8.48 5.71
CA PHE A 6 -10.15 -7.86 6.16
C PHE A 6 -9.85 -6.58 5.38
N GLY A 7 -9.90 -6.63 4.04
CA GLY A 7 -9.65 -5.46 3.20
C GLY A 7 -10.62 -4.31 3.50
N SER A 8 -11.90 -4.61 3.68
CA SER A 8 -12.92 -3.58 3.99
C SER A 8 -12.82 -3.02 5.42
N LEU A 9 -12.44 -3.85 6.40
CA LEU A 9 -12.15 -3.39 7.77
C LEU A 9 -10.94 -2.45 7.80
N LEU A 10 -9.86 -2.83 7.12
CA LEU A 10 -8.63 -2.04 7.08
C LEU A 10 -8.84 -0.70 6.34
N ASP A 11 -9.62 -0.71 5.26
CA ASP A 11 -10.01 0.51 4.55
C ASP A 11 -10.86 1.43 5.44
N ARG A 12 -11.87 0.88 6.13
CA ARG A 12 -12.72 1.61 7.07
C ARG A 12 -11.96 2.12 8.30
N ALA A 13 -10.89 1.45 8.70
CA ALA A 13 -10.00 1.88 9.77
C ALA A 13 -9.15 3.11 9.39
N GLY A 14 -9.12 3.50 8.09
CA GLY A 14 -8.40 4.68 7.60
C GLY A 14 -7.11 4.37 6.86
N ALA A 15 -6.81 3.10 6.60
CA ALA A 15 -5.58 2.71 5.91
C ALA A 15 -5.53 3.27 4.47
N GLY A 16 -6.64 3.31 3.74
CA GLY A 16 -6.70 3.88 2.39
C GLY A 16 -6.23 5.33 2.35
N ASN A 17 -6.75 6.18 3.26
CA ASN A 17 -6.32 7.58 3.38
C ASN A 17 -4.82 7.69 3.73
N TYR A 18 -4.33 6.86 4.65
CA TYR A 18 -2.90 6.79 4.97
C TYR A 18 -2.04 6.52 3.73
N PHE A 19 -2.39 5.51 2.92
CA PHE A 19 -1.62 5.18 1.72
C PHE A 19 -1.66 6.27 0.65
N ILE A 20 -2.80 6.93 0.50
CA ILE A 20 -2.94 8.12 -0.35
C ILE A 20 -1.96 9.20 0.11
N GLN A 21 -2.00 9.60 1.39
CA GLN A 21 -1.15 10.67 1.90
C GLN A 21 0.35 10.34 1.79
N VAL A 22 0.73 9.08 2.04
CA VAL A 22 2.11 8.63 1.84
C VAL A 22 2.52 8.76 0.37
N ALA A 23 1.71 8.26 -0.57
CA ALA A 23 2.01 8.36 -2.00
C ALA A 23 2.13 9.83 -2.47
N PHE A 24 1.23 10.70 -2.01
CA PHE A 24 1.27 12.13 -2.31
C PHE A 24 2.47 12.84 -1.70
N SER A 25 2.84 12.53 -0.46
CA SER A 25 4.03 13.09 0.19
C SER A 25 5.32 12.78 -0.59
N LEU A 26 5.41 11.57 -1.15
CA LEU A 26 6.60 11.09 -1.87
C LEU A 26 6.68 11.61 -3.30
N MET A 27 5.56 11.64 -4.01
CA MET A 27 5.52 11.83 -5.48
C MET A 27 4.93 13.18 -5.92
N GLY A 28 4.17 13.85 -5.05
CA GLY A 28 3.40 15.05 -5.41
C GLY A 28 4.23 16.24 -5.90
N HIS A 29 5.51 16.32 -5.49
CA HIS A 29 6.42 17.39 -5.91
C HIS A 29 6.97 17.22 -7.34
N MET A 30 6.79 16.05 -7.96
CA MET A 30 7.36 15.77 -9.27
C MET A 30 6.56 16.50 -10.37
N ARG A 31 7.12 16.63 -11.57
CA ARG A 31 6.33 17.04 -12.74
C ARG A 31 5.25 16.00 -13.03
N GLY A 32 3.98 16.43 -13.06
CA GLY A 32 2.83 15.52 -13.04
C GLY A 32 2.68 14.75 -11.73
N GLY A 33 3.28 15.25 -10.64
CA GLY A 33 3.41 14.58 -9.36
C GLY A 33 2.08 14.09 -8.77
N PRO A 34 1.00 14.90 -8.76
CA PRO A 34 -0.29 14.45 -8.26
C PRO A 34 -0.89 13.29 -9.05
N ALA A 35 -0.66 13.23 -10.35
CA ALA A 35 -1.14 12.12 -11.18
C ALA A 35 -0.29 10.85 -10.97
N LYS A 36 1.03 10.99 -10.79
CA LYS A 36 1.89 9.84 -10.42
C LYS A 36 1.58 9.33 -9.02
N ALA A 37 1.36 10.25 -8.07
CA ALA A 37 0.95 9.96 -6.72
C ALA A 37 -0.40 9.23 -6.71
N ALA A 38 -1.36 9.64 -7.54
CA ALA A 38 -2.63 8.95 -7.72
C ALA A 38 -2.43 7.48 -8.14
N VAL A 39 -1.64 7.23 -9.19
CA VAL A 39 -1.38 5.85 -9.65
C VAL A 39 -0.73 5.00 -8.55
N VAL A 40 0.22 5.56 -7.80
CA VAL A 40 0.87 4.84 -6.69
C VAL A 40 -0.06 4.65 -5.50
N ALA A 41 -0.88 5.65 -5.15
CA ALA A 41 -1.87 5.54 -4.09
C ALA A 41 -2.88 4.43 -4.40
N SER A 42 -3.37 4.36 -5.63
CA SER A 42 -4.27 3.30 -6.09
C SER A 42 -3.57 1.95 -6.15
N ALA A 43 -2.26 1.89 -6.43
CA ALA A 43 -1.49 0.66 -6.29
C ALA A 43 -1.41 0.19 -4.82
N MET A 44 -1.08 1.09 -3.89
CA MET A 44 -0.96 0.81 -2.46
C MET A 44 -2.29 0.41 -1.82
N THR A 45 -3.39 1.05 -2.23
CA THR A 45 -4.74 0.72 -1.75
C THR A 45 -5.25 -0.56 -2.42
N GLY A 46 -4.93 -0.77 -3.70
CA GLY A 46 -5.24 -2.00 -4.44
C GLY A 46 -4.57 -3.24 -3.84
N LEU A 47 -3.35 -3.10 -3.32
CA LEU A 47 -2.60 -4.14 -2.58
C LEU A 47 -3.34 -4.66 -1.34
N ILE A 48 -4.34 -3.93 -0.84
CA ILE A 48 -5.07 -4.26 0.40
C ILE A 48 -6.50 -4.69 0.10
N SER A 49 -7.17 -3.94 -0.76
CA SER A 49 -8.59 -4.15 -1.04
C SER A 49 -8.80 -5.28 -2.06
N GLY A 50 -7.92 -5.43 -3.05
CA GLY A 50 -8.09 -6.39 -4.15
C GLY A 50 -9.33 -6.12 -5.02
N SER A 51 -10.05 -5.03 -4.75
CA SER A 51 -11.31 -4.67 -5.41
C SER A 51 -11.12 -3.38 -6.18
N SER A 52 -11.33 -3.45 -7.50
CA SER A 52 -11.25 -2.27 -8.37
C SER A 52 -12.32 -1.24 -8.03
N ILE A 53 -13.54 -1.68 -7.69
CA ILE A 53 -14.66 -0.79 -7.37
C ILE A 53 -14.39 -0.06 -6.06
N ALA A 54 -13.98 -0.79 -5.02
CA ALA A 54 -13.65 -0.19 -3.73
C ALA A 54 -12.48 0.79 -3.88
N ASN A 55 -11.46 0.44 -4.68
CA ASN A 55 -10.35 1.33 -4.96
C ASN A 55 -10.83 2.62 -5.62
N VAL A 56 -11.58 2.57 -6.74
CA VAL A 56 -12.09 3.79 -7.40
C VAL A 56 -12.93 4.66 -6.46
N VAL A 57 -13.74 4.06 -5.59
CA VAL A 57 -14.56 4.82 -4.63
C VAL A 57 -13.69 5.46 -3.55
N THR A 58 -12.69 4.75 -3.04
CA THR A 58 -11.81 5.25 -1.98
C THR A 58 -10.77 6.22 -2.50
N THR A 59 -9.97 5.86 -3.50
CA THR A 59 -8.90 6.71 -4.06
C THR A 59 -9.43 7.75 -5.02
N GLY A 60 -10.40 7.40 -5.87
CA GLY A 60 -10.90 8.29 -6.92
C GLY A 60 -11.56 9.56 -6.41
N THR A 61 -12.18 9.52 -5.23
CA THR A 61 -12.73 10.71 -4.58
C THR A 61 -11.65 11.76 -4.28
N PHE A 62 -10.41 11.34 -4.05
CA PHE A 62 -9.28 12.23 -3.78
C PHE A 62 -8.44 12.52 -5.02
N THR A 63 -8.11 11.49 -5.78
CA THR A 63 -7.14 11.57 -6.87
C THR A 63 -7.71 12.30 -8.09
N ILE A 64 -8.99 12.15 -8.41
CA ILE A 64 -9.62 12.77 -9.58
C ILE A 64 -9.64 14.30 -9.45
N PRO A 65 -10.16 14.90 -8.34
CA PRO A 65 -10.10 16.35 -8.17
C PRO A 65 -8.67 16.89 -8.19
N LEU A 66 -7.72 16.16 -7.60
CA LEU A 66 -6.31 16.55 -7.56
C LEU A 66 -5.64 16.57 -8.93
N MET A 67 -5.86 15.53 -9.74
CA MET A 67 -5.37 15.49 -11.12
C MET A 67 -5.93 16.66 -11.94
N LYS A 68 -7.22 16.98 -11.76
CA LYS A 68 -7.86 18.12 -12.42
C LYS A 68 -7.24 19.46 -12.02
N LYS A 69 -6.95 19.66 -10.72
CA LYS A 69 -6.32 20.89 -10.20
C LYS A 69 -4.94 21.16 -10.81
N VAL A 70 -4.20 20.12 -11.19
CA VAL A 70 -2.87 20.28 -11.83
C VAL A 70 -2.90 20.32 -13.35
N GLY A 71 -4.09 20.27 -13.96
CA GLY A 71 -4.29 20.50 -15.38
C GLY A 71 -4.73 19.28 -16.19
N PHE A 72 -5.01 18.11 -15.59
CA PHE A 72 -5.65 17.02 -16.33
C PHE A 72 -7.10 17.38 -16.67
N ASN A 73 -7.55 16.99 -17.86
CA ASN A 73 -8.98 17.05 -18.17
C ASN A 73 -9.75 15.99 -17.35
N SER A 74 -11.06 16.18 -17.22
CA SER A 74 -11.91 15.26 -16.44
C SER A 74 -11.84 13.83 -16.97
N GLU A 75 -11.75 13.67 -18.30
CA GLU A 75 -11.72 12.39 -18.98
C GLU A 75 -10.43 11.62 -18.68
N LYS A 76 -9.26 12.26 -18.78
CA LYS A 76 -7.98 11.59 -18.47
C LYS A 76 -7.82 11.34 -16.99
N ALA A 77 -8.27 12.26 -16.13
CA ALA A 77 -8.24 12.04 -14.68
C ALA A 77 -9.07 10.78 -14.31
N GLY A 78 -10.29 10.66 -14.85
CA GLY A 78 -11.10 9.46 -14.67
C GLY A 78 -10.47 8.20 -15.27
N ALA A 79 -9.93 8.29 -16.49
CA ALA A 79 -9.30 7.15 -17.16
C ALA A 79 -8.06 6.63 -16.40
N VAL A 80 -7.20 7.52 -15.91
CA VAL A 80 -6.02 7.17 -15.12
C VAL A 80 -6.44 6.50 -13.82
N GLU A 81 -7.43 7.05 -13.13
CA GLU A 81 -7.92 6.47 -11.88
C GLU A 81 -8.49 5.07 -12.10
N VAL A 82 -9.40 4.91 -13.06
CA VAL A 82 -10.01 3.62 -13.38
C VAL A 82 -8.95 2.60 -13.79
N ALA A 83 -8.00 2.97 -14.66
CA ALA A 83 -6.94 2.06 -15.09
C ALA A 83 -6.03 1.63 -13.92
N SER A 84 -5.65 2.57 -13.06
CA SER A 84 -4.82 2.29 -11.88
C SER A 84 -5.54 1.42 -10.84
N SER A 85 -6.86 1.62 -10.69
CA SER A 85 -7.70 0.88 -9.76
C SER A 85 -8.01 -0.54 -10.24
N VAL A 86 -8.24 -0.74 -11.54
CA VAL A 86 -8.43 -2.07 -12.13
C VAL A 86 -7.18 -2.94 -11.97
N ASN A 87 -5.99 -2.36 -12.12
CA ASN A 87 -4.74 -3.07 -11.89
C ASN A 87 -4.58 -3.58 -10.45
N GLY A 88 -5.33 -3.04 -9.48
CA GLY A 88 -5.32 -3.53 -8.10
C GLY A 88 -5.78 -4.99 -7.99
N GLN A 89 -6.58 -5.48 -8.94
CA GLN A 89 -7.03 -6.88 -8.95
C GLN A 89 -5.92 -7.87 -9.33
N ILE A 90 -4.89 -7.43 -10.07
CA ILE A 90 -3.77 -8.30 -10.47
C ILE A 90 -2.56 -8.13 -9.57
N MET A 91 -2.51 -7.08 -8.75
CA MET A 91 -1.39 -6.76 -7.89
C MET A 91 -1.32 -7.71 -6.69
N PRO A 92 -0.26 -8.53 -6.57
CA PRO A 92 -0.04 -9.35 -5.38
C PRO A 92 0.34 -8.47 -4.19
N PRO A 93 -0.10 -8.80 -2.95
CA PRO A 93 -0.40 -10.14 -2.46
C PRO A 93 -1.88 -10.41 -2.23
N VAL A 94 -2.74 -9.39 -2.31
CA VAL A 94 -4.18 -9.53 -2.04
C VAL A 94 -4.93 -10.01 -3.26
N MET A 95 -4.67 -9.40 -4.42
CA MET A 95 -5.30 -9.72 -5.69
C MET A 95 -6.85 -9.73 -5.64
N GLY A 96 -7.50 -9.80 -6.79
CA GLY A 96 -8.95 -9.87 -6.89
C GLY A 96 -9.49 -11.25 -6.55
N ALA A 97 -10.82 -11.33 -6.33
CA ALA A 97 -11.51 -12.59 -6.07
C ALA A 97 -11.27 -13.67 -7.15
N ALA A 98 -10.98 -13.24 -8.38
CA ALA A 98 -10.62 -14.12 -9.50
C ALA A 98 -9.35 -14.94 -9.24
N ALA A 99 -8.36 -14.41 -8.49
CA ALA A 99 -7.14 -15.15 -8.15
C ALA A 99 -7.45 -16.34 -7.22
N PHE A 100 -8.41 -16.19 -6.31
CA PHE A 100 -8.84 -17.29 -5.43
C PHE A 100 -9.60 -18.37 -6.19
N LEU A 101 -10.48 -17.98 -7.12
CA LEU A 101 -11.14 -18.93 -8.01
C LEU A 101 -10.15 -19.67 -8.90
N MET A 102 -9.08 -19.00 -9.35
CA MET A 102 -8.04 -19.63 -10.16
C MET A 102 -7.26 -20.69 -9.36
N VAL A 103 -6.94 -20.44 -8.09
CA VAL A 103 -6.32 -21.46 -7.21
C VAL A 103 -7.20 -22.69 -7.09
N GLU A 104 -8.51 -22.49 -6.87
CA GLU A 104 -9.47 -23.58 -6.71
C GLU A 104 -9.69 -24.37 -8.00
N TYR A 105 -9.79 -23.67 -9.13
CA TYR A 105 -10.08 -24.28 -10.44
C TYR A 105 -8.86 -24.97 -11.06
N VAL A 106 -7.67 -24.36 -10.96
CA VAL A 106 -6.43 -24.86 -11.56
C VAL A 106 -5.70 -25.82 -10.61
N GLY A 107 -6.03 -25.81 -9.32
CA GLY A 107 -5.43 -26.69 -8.32
C GLY A 107 -3.96 -26.37 -8.00
N ILE A 108 -3.48 -25.17 -8.35
CA ILE A 108 -2.12 -24.72 -8.03
C ILE A 108 -2.10 -23.86 -6.76
N PRO A 109 -1.02 -23.91 -5.96
CA PRO A 109 -0.86 -23.06 -4.78
C PRO A 109 -1.04 -21.57 -5.09
N TYR A 110 -1.63 -20.81 -4.15
CA TYR A 110 -1.77 -19.35 -4.27
C TYR A 110 -0.42 -18.64 -4.50
N PHE A 111 0.64 -19.16 -3.88
CA PHE A 111 1.99 -18.66 -4.07
C PHE A 111 2.44 -18.69 -5.53
N ASP A 112 2.09 -19.74 -6.28
CA ASP A 112 2.44 -19.86 -7.69
C ASP A 112 1.66 -18.84 -8.52
N VAL A 113 0.36 -18.68 -8.26
CA VAL A 113 -0.47 -17.63 -8.90
C VAL A 113 0.14 -16.24 -8.68
N VAL A 114 0.53 -15.93 -7.43
CA VAL A 114 1.20 -14.66 -7.08
C VAL A 114 2.51 -14.50 -7.85
N LYS A 115 3.34 -15.54 -7.90
CA LYS A 115 4.62 -15.51 -8.62
C LYS A 115 4.43 -15.21 -10.11
N HIS A 116 3.43 -15.83 -10.74
CA HIS A 116 3.10 -15.60 -12.14
C HIS A 116 2.50 -14.21 -12.39
N ALA A 117 1.72 -13.68 -11.45
CA ALA A 117 1.08 -12.37 -11.56
C ALA A 117 1.99 -11.19 -11.21
N PHE A 118 3.07 -11.41 -10.46
CA PHE A 118 3.95 -10.33 -9.99
C PHE A 118 4.55 -9.50 -11.14
N LEU A 119 5.19 -10.17 -12.10
CA LEU A 119 5.82 -9.49 -13.24
C LEU A 119 4.82 -8.67 -14.07
N PRO A 120 3.68 -9.22 -14.53
CA PRO A 120 2.71 -8.42 -15.31
C PRO A 120 2.10 -7.29 -14.50
N ALA A 121 1.83 -7.48 -13.20
CA ALA A 121 1.31 -6.43 -12.34
C ALA A 121 2.29 -5.24 -12.25
N VAL A 122 3.57 -5.52 -11.96
CA VAL A 122 4.61 -4.49 -11.85
C VAL A 122 4.79 -3.74 -13.17
N ILE A 123 4.88 -4.46 -14.29
CA ILE A 123 5.01 -3.84 -15.62
C ILE A 123 3.81 -2.93 -15.91
N SER A 124 2.58 -3.37 -15.60
CA SER A 124 1.36 -2.60 -15.82
C SER A 124 1.37 -1.27 -15.04
N TYR A 125 1.78 -1.28 -13.77
CA TYR A 125 1.89 -0.04 -12.98
C TYR A 125 3.03 0.87 -13.44
N ILE A 126 4.19 0.31 -13.81
CA ILE A 126 5.30 1.08 -14.38
C ILE A 126 4.84 1.77 -15.66
N ALA A 127 4.13 1.05 -16.54
CA ALA A 127 3.57 1.59 -17.76
C ALA A 127 2.56 2.72 -17.47
N LEU A 128 1.66 2.56 -16.50
CA LEU A 128 0.73 3.63 -16.12
C LEU A 128 1.44 4.88 -15.58
N VAL A 129 2.41 4.72 -14.68
CA VAL A 129 3.21 5.85 -14.18
C VAL A 129 3.94 6.56 -15.32
N TYR A 130 4.45 5.79 -16.29
CA TYR A 130 5.13 6.32 -17.47
C TYR A 130 4.17 7.06 -18.41
N ILE A 131 2.99 6.49 -18.72
CA ILE A 131 1.97 7.12 -19.56
C ILE A 131 1.51 8.44 -18.92
N VAL A 132 1.22 8.43 -17.63
CA VAL A 132 0.84 9.64 -16.88
C VAL A 132 1.95 10.68 -16.89
N HIS A 133 3.21 10.24 -16.81
CA HIS A 133 4.35 11.15 -16.93
C HIS A 133 4.42 11.82 -18.30
N LEU A 134 4.31 11.05 -19.37
CA LEU A 134 4.32 11.55 -20.74
C LEU A 134 3.18 12.52 -20.99
N GLU A 135 1.98 12.21 -20.49
CA GLU A 135 0.81 13.05 -20.63
C GLU A 135 0.99 14.39 -19.90
N ALA A 136 1.54 14.35 -18.67
CA ALA A 136 1.87 15.55 -17.92
C ALA A 136 2.94 16.40 -18.62
N MET A 137 3.95 15.77 -19.24
CA MET A 137 4.98 16.46 -20.02
C MET A 137 4.40 17.11 -21.28
N LYS A 138 3.54 16.40 -22.00
CA LYS A 138 2.86 16.90 -23.20
C LYS A 138 1.97 18.10 -22.90
N ALA A 139 1.32 18.10 -21.73
CA ALA A 139 0.50 19.21 -21.25
C ALA A 139 1.31 20.33 -20.57
N GLY A 140 2.64 20.22 -20.48
CA GLY A 140 3.49 21.24 -19.87
C GLY A 140 3.26 21.44 -18.37
N MET A 141 2.70 20.44 -17.67
CA MET A 141 2.31 20.57 -16.27
C MET A 141 3.52 20.72 -15.35
N GLN A 142 3.40 21.61 -14.36
CA GLN A 142 4.39 21.77 -13.31
C GLN A 142 4.00 20.97 -12.05
N GLY A 143 5.01 20.58 -11.27
CA GLY A 143 4.79 19.91 -9.99
C GLY A 143 4.34 20.92 -8.93
N LEU A 144 3.70 20.42 -7.86
CA LEU A 144 3.36 21.26 -6.70
C LEU A 144 4.64 21.76 -6.02
N PRO A 145 4.63 22.98 -5.44
CA PRO A 145 5.78 23.51 -4.71
C PRO A 145 6.17 22.56 -3.58
N ARG A 146 7.46 22.26 -3.46
CA ARG A 146 7.99 21.38 -2.42
C ARG A 146 7.82 22.05 -1.05
N ALA A 147 7.19 21.34 -0.11
CA ALA A 147 7.14 21.74 1.30
C ALA A 147 8.50 21.59 2.03
N TYR A 148 9.51 20.97 1.40
CA TYR A 148 10.82 20.71 1.99
C TYR A 148 11.97 20.83 0.98
N THR A 149 13.16 21.24 1.44
CA THR A 149 14.38 21.28 0.65
C THR A 149 14.93 19.86 0.41
N PRO A 150 15.00 19.37 -0.84
CA PRO A 150 15.40 17.99 -1.12
C PRO A 150 16.77 17.68 -0.51
N LYS A 151 16.85 16.60 0.28
CA LYS A 151 18.15 16.02 0.64
C LYS A 151 18.86 15.54 -0.65
N PRO A 152 20.20 15.56 -0.71
CA PRO A 152 20.92 15.08 -1.88
C PRO A 152 20.46 13.66 -2.26
N LEU A 153 20.36 13.39 -3.57
CA LEU A 153 19.90 12.11 -4.13
C LEU A 153 20.57 10.90 -3.48
N VAL A 154 21.86 11.01 -3.18
CA VAL A 154 22.66 9.99 -2.50
C VAL A 154 22.12 9.70 -1.10
N GLN A 155 21.74 10.72 -0.33
CA GLN A 155 21.20 10.54 1.02
C GLN A 155 19.77 9.98 1.01
N GLN A 156 18.98 10.28 -0.03
CA GLN A 156 17.68 9.64 -0.22
C GLN A 156 17.83 8.16 -0.61
N LEU A 157 18.76 7.83 -1.51
CA LEU A 157 19.06 6.46 -1.89
C LEU A 157 19.60 5.65 -0.71
N ILE A 158 20.49 6.22 0.10
CA ILE A 158 20.97 5.61 1.34
C ILE A 158 19.81 5.39 2.32
N GLY A 159 18.90 6.36 2.46
CA GLY A 159 17.72 6.23 3.31
C GLY A 159 16.76 5.12 2.85
N ILE A 160 16.51 5.02 1.55
CA ILE A 160 15.68 3.95 0.95
C ILE A 160 16.38 2.60 1.10
N ALA A 161 17.68 2.52 0.80
CA ALA A 161 18.46 1.29 0.95
C ALA A 161 18.49 0.84 2.42
N PHE A 162 18.68 1.75 3.36
CA PHE A 162 18.63 1.46 4.79
C PHE A 162 17.23 0.99 5.22
N ALA A 163 16.16 1.61 4.72
CA ALA A 163 14.79 1.15 4.98
C ALA A 163 14.53 -0.26 4.42
N ILE A 164 14.97 -0.54 3.20
CA ILE A 164 14.89 -1.88 2.60
C ILE A 164 15.68 -2.89 3.42
N ILE A 165 16.93 -2.57 3.78
CA ILE A 165 17.78 -3.43 4.61
C ILE A 165 17.15 -3.66 5.98
N ALA A 166 16.56 -2.63 6.60
CA ALA A 166 15.88 -2.75 7.89
C ALA A 166 14.64 -3.64 7.79
N ILE A 167 13.83 -3.49 6.74
CA ILE A 167 12.67 -4.36 6.48
C ILE A 167 13.11 -5.79 6.22
N CYS A 168 14.16 -6.00 5.41
CA CYS A 168 14.73 -7.33 5.14
C CYS A 168 15.29 -7.97 6.42
N ALA A 169 16.05 -7.22 7.21
CA ALA A 169 16.62 -7.68 8.48
C ALA A 169 15.53 -7.99 9.50
N LEU A 170 14.48 -7.17 9.59
CA LEU A 170 13.32 -7.44 10.43
C LEU A 170 12.58 -8.69 9.97
N SER A 171 12.35 -8.84 8.67
CA SER A 171 11.72 -10.03 8.08
C SER A 171 12.54 -11.29 8.37
N PHE A 172 13.86 -11.20 8.26
CA PHE A 172 14.78 -12.30 8.59
C PHE A 172 14.75 -12.61 10.08
N ALA A 173 14.82 -11.60 10.95
CA ALA A 173 14.74 -11.78 12.39
C ALA A 173 13.44 -12.47 12.79
N VAL A 174 12.29 -12.03 12.26
CA VAL A 174 10.99 -12.68 12.48
C VAL A 174 10.99 -14.12 11.97
N TYR A 175 11.59 -14.39 10.81
CA TYR A 175 11.72 -15.74 10.25
C TYR A 175 12.45 -16.70 11.19
N TYR A 176 13.63 -16.32 11.67
CA TYR A 176 14.42 -17.14 12.59
C TYR A 176 13.76 -17.24 13.96
N LEU A 177 13.17 -16.15 14.45
CA LEU A 177 12.44 -16.13 15.72
C LEU A 177 11.27 -17.12 15.68
N MET A 178 10.45 -17.10 14.62
CA MET A 178 9.36 -18.06 14.45
C MET A 178 9.89 -19.49 14.26
N GLY A 179 10.99 -19.66 13.53
CA GLY A 179 11.66 -20.94 13.34
C GLY A 179 12.23 -21.55 14.62
N TRP A 180 12.51 -20.75 15.65
CA TRP A 180 12.95 -21.22 16.97
C TRP A 180 11.80 -21.40 17.95
N ILE A 181 10.83 -20.48 17.98
CA ILE A 181 9.69 -20.52 18.91
C ILE A 181 8.77 -21.70 18.61
N ARG A 182 8.47 -21.97 17.33
CA ARG A 182 7.54 -23.05 16.93
C ARG A 182 8.01 -24.46 17.37
N PRO A 183 9.28 -24.87 17.16
CA PRO A 183 9.75 -26.18 17.62
C PRO A 183 10.09 -26.21 19.12
N ALA A 184 10.50 -25.09 19.73
CA ALA A 184 10.84 -25.07 21.15
C ALA A 184 9.60 -25.13 22.07
N PHE A 185 8.47 -24.57 21.64
CA PHE A 185 7.27 -24.45 22.46
C PHE A 185 5.97 -24.68 21.64
N PRO A 186 5.73 -25.90 21.13
CA PRO A 186 4.64 -26.16 20.17
C PRO A 186 3.23 -25.82 20.69
N GLU A 187 2.95 -26.00 21.98
CA GLU A 187 1.63 -25.71 22.56
C GLU A 187 1.43 -24.24 22.97
N THR A 188 2.52 -23.50 23.24
CA THR A 188 2.46 -22.09 23.69
C THR A 188 2.91 -21.09 22.64
N ALA A 189 3.48 -21.54 21.52
CA ALA A 189 3.96 -20.69 20.42
C ALA A 189 2.87 -19.72 19.91
N GLY A 190 1.62 -20.17 19.78
CA GLY A 190 0.50 -19.33 19.36
C GLY A 190 0.26 -18.15 20.29
N TYR A 191 0.23 -18.39 21.61
CA TYR A 191 0.07 -17.33 22.61
C TYR A 191 1.26 -16.39 22.67
N ILE A 192 2.49 -16.92 22.55
CA ILE A 192 3.73 -16.12 22.51
C ILE A 192 3.71 -15.17 21.30
N ILE A 193 3.35 -15.67 20.13
CA ILE A 193 3.23 -14.88 18.90
C ILE A 193 2.14 -13.82 19.06
N PHE A 194 0.98 -14.17 19.61
CA PHE A 194 -0.11 -13.24 19.83
C PHE A 194 0.28 -12.09 20.77
N VAL A 195 0.91 -12.40 21.91
CA VAL A 195 1.39 -11.39 22.87
C VAL A 195 2.46 -10.50 22.23
N PHE A 196 3.39 -11.09 21.46
CA PHE A 196 4.43 -10.35 20.75
C PHE A 196 3.83 -9.39 19.71
N LEU A 197 2.93 -9.87 18.85
CA LEU A 197 2.24 -9.04 17.85
C LEU A 197 1.43 -7.92 18.51
N THR A 198 0.75 -8.21 19.61
CA THR A 198 0.00 -7.20 20.37
C THR A 198 0.94 -6.14 20.95
N ALA A 199 2.07 -6.53 21.53
CA ALA A 199 3.06 -5.60 22.05
C ALA A 199 3.66 -4.71 20.95
N VAL A 200 3.96 -5.29 19.78
CA VAL A 200 4.42 -4.54 18.60
C VAL A 200 3.34 -3.57 18.13
N TYR A 201 2.08 -4.02 18.02
CA TYR A 201 0.96 -3.17 17.62
C TYR A 201 0.77 -1.98 18.56
N VAL A 202 0.77 -2.20 19.87
CA VAL A 202 0.68 -1.14 20.89
C VAL A 202 1.88 -0.20 20.80
N GLY A 203 3.09 -0.71 20.58
CA GLY A 203 4.28 0.10 20.37
C GLY A 203 4.18 1.00 19.12
N LEU A 204 3.68 0.46 18.01
CA LEU A 204 3.42 1.22 16.79
C LEU A 204 2.32 2.27 16.99
N LEU A 205 1.28 1.95 17.74
CA LEU A 205 0.21 2.88 18.13
C LEU A 205 0.74 4.02 18.98
N TYR A 206 1.64 3.74 19.94
CA TYR A 206 2.29 4.75 20.76
C TYR A 206 3.22 5.66 19.96
N VAL A 207 3.91 5.13 18.94
CA VAL A 207 4.68 5.96 18.00
C VAL A 207 3.74 6.83 17.16
N ALA A 208 2.66 6.25 16.64
CA ALA A 208 1.66 6.95 15.83
C ALA A 208 0.94 8.06 16.62
N SER A 209 0.65 7.85 17.91
CA SER A 209 -0.04 8.84 18.76
C SER A 209 0.79 10.09 19.05
N LYS A 210 2.11 10.07 18.76
CA LYS A 210 2.98 11.24 18.92
C LYS A 210 2.96 12.18 17.72
N GLU A 211 2.43 11.73 16.59
CA GLU A 211 2.28 12.53 15.39
C GLU A 211 0.86 13.12 15.35
N GLU A 212 0.68 14.25 14.68
CA GLU A 212 -0.67 14.82 14.51
C GLU A 212 -1.57 13.82 13.75
N PRO A 213 -2.84 13.65 14.16
CA PRO A 213 -3.76 12.76 13.46
C PRO A 213 -3.89 13.21 12.00
N LEU A 214 -3.72 12.27 11.07
CA LEU A 214 -3.93 12.53 9.65
C LEU A 214 -5.36 13.07 9.49
N LYS A 215 -5.47 14.32 9.04
CA LYS A 215 -6.79 14.87 8.71
C LYS A 215 -7.37 14.02 7.58
N LEU A 216 -8.64 13.66 7.72
CA LEU A 216 -9.43 13.24 6.57
C LEU A 216 -9.46 14.45 5.65
N ASP A 217 -8.72 14.38 4.55
CA ASP A 217 -8.72 15.46 3.57
C ASP A 217 -10.16 15.64 3.08
N ASP A 218 -10.62 16.89 3.01
CA ASP A 218 -11.86 17.16 2.30
C ASP A 218 -11.53 17.08 0.80
N PRO A 219 -12.19 16.22 0.01
CA PRO A 219 -12.01 16.13 -1.45
C PRO A 219 -12.12 17.49 -2.16
N ASN A 220 -12.84 18.44 -1.56
CA ASN A 220 -13.05 19.77 -2.10
C ASN A 220 -12.09 20.84 -1.54
N ALA A 221 -11.33 20.57 -0.47
CA ALA A 221 -10.41 21.55 0.10
C ALA A 221 -9.27 21.89 -0.88
N GLU A 222 -8.79 23.14 -0.83
CA GLU A 222 -7.65 23.56 -1.62
C GLU A 222 -6.38 22.86 -1.13
N VAL A 223 -5.86 21.92 -1.93
CA VAL A 223 -4.60 21.24 -1.66
C VAL A 223 -3.46 22.21 -1.95
N THR A 224 -3.19 23.07 -0.99
CA THR A 224 -2.21 24.16 -1.04
C THR A 224 -0.82 23.70 -0.59
N SER A 225 -0.71 22.58 0.13
CA SER A 225 0.56 22.05 0.61
C SER A 225 0.62 20.52 0.58
N LEU A 226 1.76 19.98 0.15
CA LEU A 226 2.03 18.55 0.24
C LEU A 226 2.28 18.12 1.70
N PRO A 227 1.74 16.97 2.14
CA PRO A 227 2.06 16.43 3.45
C PRO A 227 3.54 16.06 3.56
N MET A 228 4.14 16.21 4.74
CA MET A 228 5.56 15.88 4.94
C MET A 228 5.77 14.36 4.96
N PRO A 229 6.72 13.79 4.19
CA PRO A 229 6.88 12.34 4.07
C PRO A 229 7.16 11.61 5.39
N GLY A 230 7.97 12.21 6.27
CA GLY A 230 8.39 11.58 7.53
C GLY A 230 7.24 11.40 8.54
N PRO A 231 6.59 12.50 8.97
CA PRO A 231 5.44 12.45 9.88
C PRO A 231 4.28 11.62 9.32
N THR A 232 3.98 11.78 8.03
CA THR A 232 2.89 11.06 7.35
C THR A 232 3.12 9.55 7.43
N ALA A 233 4.32 9.07 7.10
CA ALA A 233 4.63 7.64 7.18
C ALA A 233 4.58 7.09 8.62
N ARG A 234 4.96 7.88 9.63
CA ARG A 234 4.96 7.46 11.05
C ARG A 234 3.55 7.36 11.64
N SER A 235 2.67 8.27 11.25
CA SER A 235 1.30 8.34 11.77
C SER A 235 0.44 7.10 11.47
N GLY A 236 0.73 6.36 10.39
CA GLY A 236 -0.05 5.16 10.00
C GLY A 236 0.73 3.85 10.03
N LEU A 237 1.87 3.77 10.72
CA LEU A 237 2.67 2.53 10.81
C LEU A 237 1.85 1.33 11.33
N HIS A 238 0.87 1.58 12.18
CA HIS A 238 -0.01 0.55 12.73
C HIS A 238 -0.89 -0.13 11.66
N PHE A 239 -1.18 0.52 10.52
CA PHE A 239 -1.87 -0.09 9.39
C PHE A 239 -1.00 -1.06 8.59
N ILE A 240 0.32 -0.95 8.69
CA ILE A 240 1.26 -1.82 7.96
C ILE A 240 1.35 -3.19 8.61
N LEU A 241 1.24 -3.27 9.94
CA LEU A 241 1.41 -4.54 10.67
C LEU A 241 0.40 -5.62 10.23
N PRO A 242 -0.93 -5.36 10.17
CA PRO A 242 -1.88 -6.35 9.66
C PRO A 242 -1.57 -6.81 8.23
N VAL A 243 -1.12 -5.90 7.36
CA VAL A 243 -0.73 -6.24 5.98
C VAL A 243 0.50 -7.16 5.98
N VAL A 244 1.50 -6.89 6.81
CA VAL A 244 2.69 -7.74 6.93
C VAL A 244 2.33 -9.13 7.43
N VAL A 245 1.46 -9.23 8.45
CA VAL A 245 0.98 -10.52 8.96
C VAL A 245 0.23 -11.29 7.88
N LEU A 246 -0.62 -10.62 7.11
CA LEU A 246 -1.33 -11.23 5.98
C LEU A 246 -0.36 -11.78 4.92
N VAL A 247 0.62 -10.97 4.51
CA VAL A 247 1.64 -11.37 3.54
C VAL A 247 2.46 -12.54 4.06
N TRP A 248 2.83 -12.53 5.34
CA TRP A 248 3.54 -13.62 5.97
C TRP A 248 2.76 -14.92 5.91
N ALA A 249 1.50 -14.88 6.36
CA ALA A 249 0.62 -16.04 6.38
C ALA A 249 0.42 -16.64 4.97
N LEU A 250 0.29 -15.79 3.96
CA LEU A 250 0.13 -16.21 2.56
C LEU A 250 1.42 -16.72 1.91
N MET A 251 2.53 -16.01 2.08
CA MET A 251 3.76 -16.25 1.31
C MET A 251 4.74 -17.19 2.01
N VAL A 252 4.85 -17.07 3.34
CA VAL A 252 5.81 -17.85 4.14
C VAL A 252 5.15 -19.09 4.69
N ASP A 253 4.03 -18.94 5.41
CA ASP A 253 3.32 -20.08 6.01
C ASP A 253 2.44 -20.82 4.99
N ARG A 254 2.23 -20.24 3.81
CA ARG A 254 1.43 -20.82 2.69
C ARG A 254 0.05 -21.28 3.15
N LEU A 255 -0.53 -20.54 4.11
CA LEU A 255 -1.85 -20.81 4.64
C LEU A 255 -2.90 -20.52 3.56
N SER A 256 -4.08 -21.10 3.72
CA SER A 256 -5.19 -20.74 2.84
C SER A 256 -5.50 -19.24 2.98
N PRO A 257 -6.02 -18.59 1.93
CA PRO A 257 -6.36 -17.17 2.00
C PRO A 257 -7.33 -16.82 3.14
N GLY A 258 -8.28 -17.70 3.43
CA GLY A 258 -9.21 -17.53 4.53
C GLY A 258 -8.54 -17.56 5.90
N LEU A 259 -7.63 -18.53 6.12
CA LEU A 259 -6.90 -18.64 7.37
C LEU A 259 -5.94 -17.47 7.56
N SER A 260 -5.28 -17.04 6.47
CA SER A 260 -4.36 -15.90 6.48
C SER A 260 -5.06 -14.60 6.88
N ALA A 261 -6.27 -14.35 6.35
CA ALA A 261 -7.07 -13.19 6.73
C ALA A 261 -7.54 -13.25 8.19
N PHE A 262 -7.84 -14.45 8.71
CA PHE A 262 -8.24 -14.62 10.11
C PHE A 262 -7.11 -14.29 11.09
N TRP A 263 -5.86 -14.68 10.77
CA TRP A 263 -4.70 -14.37 11.60
C TRP A 263 -4.23 -12.92 11.51
N ALA A 264 -4.56 -12.23 10.41
CA ALA A 264 -4.18 -10.84 10.19
C ALA A 264 -5.17 -9.81 10.76
N ALA A 265 -6.43 -10.23 10.99
CA ALA A 265 -7.50 -9.39 11.54
C ALA A 265 -7.38 -9.25 13.06
#